data_AF-A0A179SC64-F1
#
_entry.id   AF-A0A179SC64-F1
#
_cell.length_a   1.000
_cell.length_b   1.000
_cell.length_c   1.000
_cell.angle_alpha   90.00
_cell.angle_beta   90.00
_cell.angle_gamma   90.00
#
_symmetry.space_group_name_H-M   'P 1'
#
loop_
_entity.id
_entity.type
_entity.pdbx_description
1 polymer ?
#
loop_
_entity_poly.entity_id
_entity_poly.type
_entity_poly.pdbx_seq_one_letter_code
_entity_poly.pdbx_strand_id
1 'polypeptide(L)' 'MSKHFSTPIPAWLRRRGYSPRTKVWLAAACERTRRRSEAPEPESRCEIIPFPVRPLALAREALQQAGPARSAATWP' A
#
# COMPACT_ATOMS: atom_id res chain seq x y z
N MET A 1 29.23 16.42 -19.16
CA MET A 1 28.18 15.86 -20.04
C MET A 1 27.27 14.97 -19.21
N SER A 2 26.11 15.48 -18.80
CA SER A 2 25.12 14.72 -18.03
C SER A 2 24.55 13.64 -18.94
N LYS A 3 24.75 12.36 -18.61
CA LYS A 3 24.14 11.24 -19.33
C LYS A 3 22.62 11.38 -19.19
N HIS A 4 21.98 11.94 -20.21
CA HIS A 4 20.53 11.89 -20.37
C HIS A 4 20.16 10.44 -20.60
N PHE A 5 19.96 9.68 -19.52
CA PHE A 5 19.27 8.41 -19.57
C PHE A 5 17.83 8.72 -19.98
N SER A 6 17.54 8.65 -21.29
CA SER A 6 16.18 8.57 -21.78
C SER A 6 15.63 7.24 -21.26
N THR A 7 14.99 7.27 -20.10
CA THR A 7 14.33 6.11 -19.55
C THR A 7 13.26 5.67 -20.56
N PRO A 8 13.38 4.46 -21.14
CA PRO A 8 12.47 4.04 -22.19
C PRO A 8 11.07 3.93 -21.59
N ILE A 9 10.08 4.57 -22.23
CA ILE A 9 8.69 4.53 -21.77
C ILE A 9 8.22 3.06 -21.74
N PRO A 10 7.75 2.54 -20.58
CA PRO A 10 7.30 1.16 -20.44
C PRO A 10 6.18 0.80 -21.42
N ALA A 11 6.18 -0.43 -21.94
CA ALA A 11 5.23 -0.89 -22.96
C ALA A 11 3.76 -0.71 -22.53
N TRP A 12 3.44 -0.97 -21.27
CA TRP A 12 2.10 -0.80 -20.71
C TRP A 12 1.65 0.66 -20.67
N LEU A 13 2.58 1.61 -20.58
CA LEU A 13 2.31 3.06 -20.50
C LEU A 13 2.17 3.69 -21.90
N ARG A 14 2.79 3.10 -22.93
CA ARG A 14 2.72 3.61 -24.32
C ARG A 14 1.28 3.67 -24.83
N ARG A 15 0.48 2.65 -24.53
CA ARG A 15 -0.91 2.49 -24.99
C ARG A 15 -1.93 3.33 -24.21
N ARG A 16 -1.51 4.01 -23.13
CA ARG A 16 -2.39 4.87 -22.34
C ARG A 16 -2.54 6.24 -23.01
N GLY A 17 -3.73 6.85 -22.89
CA GLY A 17 -4.08 8.15 -23.48
C GLY A 17 -3.44 9.37 -22.82
N TYR A 18 -2.33 9.21 -22.09
CA TYR A 18 -1.64 10.33 -21.45
C TYR A 18 -0.82 11.15 -22.43
N SER A 19 -0.61 12.42 -22.09
CA SER A 19 0.31 13.30 -22.83
C SER A 19 1.75 12.75 -22.82
N PRO A 20 2.58 13.07 -23.84
CA PRO A 20 3.97 12.64 -23.89
C PRO A 20 4.77 13.04 -22.64
N ARG A 21 4.55 14.25 -22.13
CA ARG A 21 5.23 14.77 -20.92
C ARG A 21 4.88 13.95 -19.68
N THR A 22 3.59 13.63 -19.50
CA THR A 22 3.12 12.80 -18.38
C THR A 22 3.73 11.39 -18.44
N LYS A 23 3.84 10.80 -19.64
CA LYS A 23 4.45 9.47 -19.81
C LYS A 23 5.91 9.44 -19.36
N VAL A 24 6.69 10.48 -19.68
CA VAL A 24 8.10 10.59 -19.24
C VAL A 24 8.19 10.73 -17.72
N TRP A 25 7.34 11.56 -17.11
CA TRP A 25 7.34 11.75 -15.66
C TRP A 25 7.02 10.44 -14.92
N LEU A 26 6.00 9.71 -15.38
CA LEU A 26 5.63 8.41 -14.83
C LEU A 26 6.72 7.37 -15.04
N ALA A 27 7.35 7.30 -16.22
CA ALA A 27 8.47 6.39 -16.47
C ALA A 27 9.64 6.65 -15.50
N ALA A 28 9.98 7.92 -15.26
CA ALA A 28 11.01 8.30 -14.30
C ALA A 28 10.62 7.95 -12.85
N ALA A 29 9.33 8.08 -12.49
CA ALA A 29 8.83 7.68 -11.18
C ALA A 29 8.93 6.16 -10.97
N CYS A 30 8.52 5.36 -11.95
CA CYS A 30 8.62 3.90 -11.91
C CYS A 30 10.08 3.41 -11.77
N GLU A 31 11.02 4.03 -12.47
CA GLU A 31 12.45 3.70 -12.34
C GLU A 31 12.99 4.04 -10.95
N ARG A 32 12.58 5.17 -10.35
CA ARG A 32 12.94 5.51 -8.96
C ARG A 32 12.41 4.49 -7.97
N THR A 33 11.15 4.06 -8.13
CA THR A 33 10.57 3.06 -7.23
C THR A 33 11.20 1.69 -7.40
N ARG A 34 11.53 1.28 -8.63
CA ARG A 34 12.20 0.01 -8.90
C ARG A 34 13.61 -0.03 -8.29
N ARG A 35 14.39 1.04 -8.44
CA ARG A 35 15.72 1.13 -7.80
C ARG A 35 15.61 1.15 -6.29
N ARG A 36 14.53 1.71 -5.73
CA ARG A 36 14.28 1.71 -4.29
C ARG A 36 13.90 0.32 -3.77
N SER A 37 13.12 -0.46 -4.52
CA SER A 37 12.78 -1.84 -4.14
C SER A 37 13.93 -2.83 -4.31
N GLU A 38 14.87 -2.54 -5.22
CA GLU A 38 16.10 -3.34 -5.40
C GLU A 38 17.22 -2.90 -4.43
N ALA A 39 17.12 -1.71 -3.85
CA ALA A 39 17.98 -1.32 -2.74
C ALA A 39 17.58 -2.15 -1.50
N PRO A 40 18.54 -2.59 -0.67
CA PRO A 40 18.21 -3.16 0.63
C PRO A 40 17.33 -2.15 1.36
N GLU A 41 16.09 -2.54 1.64
CA GLU A 41 15.13 -1.72 2.38
C GLU A 41 15.87 -1.10 3.58
N PRO A 42 15.93 0.24 3.72
CA PRO A 42 16.43 0.81 4.95
C PRO A 42 15.48 0.30 6.02
N GLU A 43 15.99 -0.58 6.89
CA GLU A 43 15.25 -1.26 7.97
C GLU A 43 14.09 -0.37 8.42
N SER A 44 12.90 -0.73 7.94
CA SER A 44 11.69 -0.02 8.32
C SER A 44 11.60 -0.18 9.84
N ARG A 45 11.92 0.89 10.57
CA ARG A 45 11.86 0.97 12.03
C ARG A 45 10.40 1.00 12.50
N CYS A 46 9.58 0.10 11.99
CA CYS A 46 8.30 -0.22 12.58
C CYS A 46 8.61 -0.98 13.87
N GLU A 47 8.67 -0.24 14.97
CA GLU A 47 8.62 -0.83 16.30
C GLU A 47 7.30 -1.62 16.39
N ILE A 48 7.40 -2.94 16.41
CA ILE A 48 6.25 -3.81 16.62
C ILE A 48 5.82 -3.58 18.06
N ILE A 49 4.79 -2.76 18.26
CA ILE A 49 4.17 -2.60 19.57
C ILE A 49 3.45 -3.92 19.89
N PRO A 50 3.90 -4.70 20.88
CA PRO A 50 3.22 -5.94 21.23
C PRO A 50 1.83 -5.59 21.74
N PHE A 51 0.79 -6.17 21.12
CA PHE A 51 -0.54 -6.09 21.68
C PHE A 51 -0.55 -6.82 23.02
N PRO A 52 -1.12 -6.23 24.09
CA PRO A 52 -1.28 -6.95 25.34
C PRO A 52 -2.13 -8.18 25.08
N VAL A 53 -1.60 -9.35 25.44
CA VAL A 53 -2.33 -10.62 25.33
C VAL A 53 -3.53 -10.52 26.26
N ARG A 54 -4.72 -10.28 25.69
CA ARG A 54 -5.95 -10.36 26.46
C ARG A 54 -6.16 -11.82 26.83
N PRO A 55 -6.38 -12.15 28.12
CA PRO A 55 -6.70 -13.51 28.50
C PRO A 55 -7.97 -13.94 27.77
N LEU A 56 -7.95 -15.15 27.18
CA LEU A 56 -9.03 -15.69 26.34
C LEU A 56 -10.39 -15.69 27.05
N ALA A 57 -10.40 -15.74 28.38
CA ALA A 57 -11.61 -15.63 29.21
C ALA A 57 -12.36 -14.31 28.96
N LEU A 58 -11.66 -13.16 28.98
CA LEU A 58 -12.26 -11.85 28.74
C LEU A 58 -12.75 -11.69 27.30
N ALA A 59 -12.08 -12.33 26.33
CA ALA A 59 -12.50 -12.29 24.93
C ALA A 59 -13.81 -13.07 24.71
N ARG A 60 -13.97 -14.21 25.40
CA ARG A 60 -15.22 -15.00 25.36
C ARG A 60 -16.38 -14.28 26.02
N GLU A 61 -16.15 -13.63 27.16
CA GLU A 61 -17.17 -12.83 27.85
C GLU A 61 -17.61 -11.63 26.99
N ALA A 62 -16.66 -10.89 26.40
CA ALA A 62 -16.97 -9.80 25.50
C ALA A 62 -17.73 -10.25 24.24
N LEU A 63 -17.40 -11.42 23.70
CA LEU A 63 -18.12 -11.99 22.54
C LEU A 63 -19.55 -12.42 22.90
N GLN A 64 -19.76 -12.98 24.10
CA GLN A 64 -21.09 -13.34 24.59
C GLN A 64 -21.94 -12.09 24.91
N GLN A 65 -21.32 -11.02 25.41
CA GLN A 65 -21.99 -9.73 25.61
C GLN A 65 -22.28 -8.98 24.30
N ALA A 66 -21.58 -9.31 23.21
CA ALA A 66 -21.70 -8.63 21.90
C ALA A 66 -22.71 -9.25 20.93
N GLY A 67 -23.42 -10.33 21.29
CA GLY A 67 -24.49 -10.89 20.44
C GLY A 67 -25.86 -10.23 20.67
N PRO A 68 -26.77 -10.21 19.68
CA PRO A 68 -26.65 -9.87 18.27
C PRO A 68 -27.31 -8.50 18.01
N ALA A 69 -26.57 -7.39 18.07
CA ALA A 69 -27.10 -6.07 17.64
C ALA A 69 -27.10 -5.92 16.10
N ARG A 70 -27.46 -6.98 15.37
CA ARG A 70 -27.53 -7.00 13.90
C ARG A 70 -28.82 -7.66 13.41
N SER A 71 -29.96 -7.07 13.77
CA SER A 71 -31.21 -7.35 13.06
C SER A 71 -32.24 -6.24 13.27
N ALA A 72 -31.89 -4.99 12.93
CA ALA A 72 -32.89 -3.93 12.70
C ALA A 72 -32.20 -2.71 12.08
N ALA A 73 -31.83 -2.80 10.81
CA ALA A 73 -31.56 -1.61 10.00
C ALA A 73 -32.02 -1.88 8.57
N THR A 74 -33.32 -2.10 8.43
CA THR A 74 -34.01 -1.87 7.15
C THR A 74 -33.98 -0.36 6.95
N TRP A 75 -33.05 0.12 6.12
CA TRP A 75 -33.03 1.51 5.71
C TRP A 75 -34.12 1.74 4.64
N PRO A 76 -34.89 2.84 4.70
CA PRO A 76 -35.86 3.23 3.69
C PRO A 76 -35.19 3.67 2.38
#